data_AF-C5M605-F1
#
_entry.id   AF-C5M605-F1
#
_cell.length_a   1.000
_cell.length_b   1.000
_cell.length_c   1.000
_cell.angle_alpha   90.00
_cell.angle_beta   90.00
_cell.angle_gamma   90.00
#
_symmetry.space_group_name_H-M   'P 1'
#
loop_
_entity.id
_entity.type
_entity.pdbx_description
1 polymer ?
#
loop_
_entity_poly.entity_id
_entity_poly.type
_entity_poly.pdbx_seq_one_letter_code
_entity_poly.pdbx_strand_id
1 'polypeptide(L)'
;MNRLLFNCLVFISAFLFFRFVVNMSNSNSNSNNRPQTNDLNSKNPDEIFVEMGDKRVPWSKINKPHAVIHPEDHQPKVDANSFPDVEPEFKQQENMKEFDQAVLQPGVNKPKIDANSFPDIEPEAKEREAKLEAERAKKKND
;
A
#
# COMPACT_ATOMS: atom_id res chain seq x y z
N MET A 1 15.79 62.23 16.31
CA MET A 1 15.41 60.91 16.85
C MET A 1 16.61 59.98 16.72
N ASN A 2 17.02 59.31 17.80
CA ASN A 2 18.17 58.41 17.76
C ASN A 2 17.89 57.26 16.78
N ARG A 3 18.77 57.08 15.79
CA ARG A 3 18.65 56.03 14.76
C ARG A 3 18.49 54.65 15.39
N LEU A 4 19.12 54.41 16.53
CA LEU A 4 19.00 53.18 17.31
C LEU A 4 17.58 52.98 17.87
N LEU A 5 16.95 54.04 18.39
CA LEU A 5 15.57 53.96 18.89
C LEU A 5 14.57 53.74 17.75
N PHE A 6 14.79 54.37 16.59
CA PHE A 6 13.96 54.16 15.41
C PHE A 6 14.06 52.71 14.91
N ASN A 7 15.28 52.16 14.81
CA ASN A 7 15.48 50.77 14.40
C ASN A 7 14.84 49.79 15.40
N CYS A 8 14.98 50.00 16.70
CA CYS A 8 14.30 49.18 17.71
C CYS A 8 12.78 49.21 17.56
N LEU A 9 12.19 50.37 17.30
CA LEU A 9 10.74 50.52 17.12
C LEU A 9 10.26 49.79 15.86
N VAL A 10 11.02 49.86 14.76
CA VAL A 10 10.77 49.09 13.54
C VAL A 10 10.83 47.59 13.82
N PHE A 11 11.86 47.09 14.52
CA PHE A 11 11.98 45.68 14.87
C PHE A 11 10.83 45.18 15.76
N ILE A 12 10.42 45.97 16.75
CA ILE A 12 9.28 45.64 17.62
C ILE A 12 7.99 45.57 16.80
N SER A 13 7.78 46.52 15.89
CA SER A 13 6.60 46.53 15.02
C SER A 13 6.55 45.31 14.08
N ALA A 14 7.69 44.93 13.49
CA ALA A 14 7.80 43.76 12.62
C ALA A 14 7.58 42.45 13.41
N PHE A 15 8.10 42.37 14.64
CA PHE A 15 7.90 41.20 15.51
C PHE A 15 6.42 41.01 15.90
N LEU A 16 5.73 42.10 16.26
CA LEU A 16 4.30 42.06 16.57
C LEU A 16 3.47 41.67 15.34
N PHE A 17 3.82 42.16 14.15
CA PHE A 17 3.15 41.80 12.90
C PHE A 17 3.37 40.33 12.55
N PHE A 18 4.59 39.82 12.71
CA PHE A 18 4.89 38.39 12.54
C PHE A 18 4.09 37.51 13.51
N ARG A 19 4.06 37.89 14.80
CA ARG A 19 3.23 37.21 15.82
C ARG A 19 1.76 37.22 15.43
N PHE A 20 1.23 38.35 14.96
CA PHE A 20 -0.15 38.47 14.52
C PHE A 20 -0.45 37.55 13.32
N VAL A 21 0.37 37.59 12.26
CA VAL A 21 0.17 36.76 11.05
C VAL A 21 0.27 35.26 11.35
N VAL A 22 1.27 34.85 12.14
CA VAL A 22 1.46 33.43 12.51
C VAL A 22 0.33 32.96 13.44
N ASN A 23 -0.11 33.78 14.38
CA ASN A 23 -1.18 33.39 15.32
C ASN A 23 -2.59 33.45 14.68
N MET A 24 -2.81 34.33 13.69
CA MET A 24 -4.03 34.36 12.88
C MET A 24 -4.13 33.14 11.95
N SER A 25 -2.98 32.64 11.45
CA SER A 25 -2.92 31.39 10.66
C SER A 25 -3.20 30.15 11.51
N ASN A 26 -3.03 30.22 12.84
CA ASN A 26 -3.31 29.14 13.79
C ASN A 26 -4.71 29.23 14.41
N SER A 27 -5.49 30.26 14.08
CA SER A 27 -6.85 30.47 14.59
C SER A 27 -7.93 30.01 13.61
N ASN A 28 -7.58 29.22 12.59
CA ASN A 28 -8.55 28.69 11.64
C ASN A 28 -8.71 27.18 11.81
N SER A 29 -9.92 26.80 12.20
CA SER A 29 -10.46 25.44 12.26
C SER A 29 -9.79 24.46 13.22
N ASN A 30 -10.15 24.56 14.50
CA ASN A 30 -10.75 23.38 15.11
C ASN A 30 -12.18 23.76 15.47
N SER A 31 -13.03 23.79 14.44
CA SER A 31 -14.44 23.51 14.70
C SER A 31 -14.45 22.24 15.53
N ASN A 32 -15.24 22.22 16.60
CA ASN A 32 -15.65 20.96 17.19
C ASN A 32 -16.38 20.18 16.10
N ASN A 33 -15.63 19.48 15.26
CA ASN A 33 -16.10 18.38 14.45
C ASN A 33 -16.31 17.21 15.42
N ARG A 34 -17.20 17.40 16.39
CA ARG A 34 -18.18 16.33 16.58
C ARG A 34 -18.79 16.18 15.20
N PRO A 35 -18.72 15.01 14.56
CA PRO A 35 -19.54 14.79 13.38
C PRO A 35 -20.94 15.20 13.84
N GLN A 36 -21.52 16.23 13.23
CA GLN A 36 -22.94 16.45 13.38
C GLN A 36 -23.51 15.11 12.93
N THR A 37 -23.99 14.34 13.90
CA THR A 37 -24.89 13.23 13.62
C THR A 37 -26.11 13.93 13.07
N ASN A 38 -26.07 14.24 11.78
CA ASN A 38 -27.26 14.54 10.99
C ASN A 38 -28.28 13.55 11.51
N ASP A 39 -29.34 14.05 12.15
CA ASP A 39 -30.35 13.24 12.82
C ASP A 39 -31.00 12.34 11.77
N LEU A 40 -30.33 11.22 11.46
CA LEU A 40 -30.75 10.17 10.55
C LEU A 40 -32.03 9.52 11.11
N ASN A 41 -32.28 9.67 12.41
CA ASN A 41 -33.53 9.35 13.10
C ASN A 41 -34.75 10.05 12.48
N SER A 42 -34.59 11.21 11.84
CA SER A 42 -35.72 11.93 11.21
C SER A 42 -36.11 11.39 9.83
N LYS A 43 -35.23 10.60 9.20
CA LYS A 43 -35.43 10.17 7.80
C LYS A 43 -36.12 8.81 7.70
N ASN A 44 -35.97 7.92 8.68
CA ASN A 44 -36.61 6.61 8.73
C ASN A 44 -36.91 6.21 10.20
N PRO A 45 -38.16 6.31 10.68
CA PRO A 45 -38.49 5.97 12.07
C PRO A 45 -38.31 4.47 12.39
N ASP A 46 -38.27 3.62 11.37
CA ASP A 46 -38.13 2.16 11.50
C ASP A 46 -36.66 1.68 11.39
N GLU A 47 -35.70 2.59 11.18
CA GLU A 47 -34.30 2.22 10.96
C GLU A 47 -33.55 2.04 12.28
N ILE A 48 -33.05 0.82 12.51
CA ILE A 48 -32.27 0.49 13.71
C ILE A 48 -30.84 1.02 13.54
N PHE A 49 -30.37 1.78 14.53
CA PHE A 49 -29.00 2.29 14.58
C PHE A 49 -28.16 1.49 15.58
N VAL A 50 -26.95 1.12 15.17
CA VAL A 50 -25.98 0.42 16.01
C VAL A 50 -24.79 1.34 16.29
N GLU A 51 -24.35 1.35 17.54
CA GLU A 51 -23.14 2.07 17.95
C GLU A 51 -21.90 1.22 17.63
N MET A 52 -20.98 1.76 16.84
CA MET A 52 -19.72 1.12 16.47
C MET A 52 -18.57 2.10 16.75
N GLY A 53 -17.87 1.90 17.87
CA GLY A 53 -16.86 2.84 18.37
C GLY A 53 -17.48 4.21 18.63
N ASP A 54 -16.89 5.27 18.10
CA ASP A 54 -17.37 6.65 18.26
C ASP A 54 -18.45 7.06 17.25
N LYS A 55 -19.00 6.11 16.47
CA LYS A 55 -19.95 6.40 15.37
C LYS A 55 -21.23 5.60 15.51
N ARG A 56 -22.37 6.26 15.26
CA ARG A 56 -23.69 5.64 15.16
C ARG A 56 -24.01 5.37 13.69
N VAL A 57 -24.18 4.09 13.32
CA VAL A 57 -24.36 3.66 11.92
C VAL A 57 -25.68 2.89 11.79
N PRO A 58 -26.49 3.14 10.75
CA PRO A 58 -27.71 2.37 10.52
C PRO A 58 -27.39 0.92 10.16
N TRP A 59 -28.17 -0.01 10.69
CA TRP A 59 -28.05 -1.46 10.45
C TRP A 59 -28.10 -1.81 8.96
N SER A 60 -28.90 -1.07 8.19
CA SER A 60 -29.04 -1.17 6.73
C SER A 60 -27.71 -0.98 5.97
N LYS A 61 -26.75 -0.24 6.52
CA LYS A 61 -25.44 -0.01 5.90
C LYS A 61 -24.40 -1.07 6.25
N ILE A 62 -24.60 -1.79 7.36
CA ILE A 62 -23.67 -2.78 7.86
C ILE A 62 -23.85 -4.09 7.09
N ASN A 63 -25.11 -4.49 6.84
CA ASN A 63 -25.43 -5.78 6.21
C ASN A 63 -25.88 -5.65 4.75
N LYS A 64 -25.30 -4.72 4.00
CA LYS A 64 -25.60 -4.65 2.56
C LYS A 64 -25.07 -5.92 1.89
N PRO A 65 -25.84 -6.56 0.98
CA PRO A 65 -25.29 -7.63 0.18
C PRO A 65 -24.12 -7.08 -0.64
N HIS A 66 -22.94 -7.64 -0.44
CA HIS A 66 -21.79 -7.37 -1.29
C HIS A 66 -21.97 -8.21 -2.57
N ALA A 67 -22.11 -7.55 -3.72
CA ALA A 67 -22.07 -8.23 -5.00
C ALA A 67 -20.62 -8.65 -5.28
N VAL A 68 -20.41 -9.94 -5.56
CA VAL A 68 -19.16 -10.40 -6.17
C VAL A 68 -19.19 -9.91 -7.60
N ILE A 69 -18.34 -8.94 -7.90
CA ILE A 69 -18.18 -8.41 -9.23
C ILE A 69 -17.14 -9.27 -9.94
N HIS A 70 -17.53 -10.01 -10.97
CA HIS A 70 -16.57 -10.74 -11.78
C HIS A 70 -15.79 -9.73 -12.65
N PRO A 71 -14.45 -9.81 -12.69
CA PRO A 71 -13.64 -8.88 -13.47
C PRO A 71 -13.97 -8.94 -14.97
N GLU A 72 -14.48 -10.08 -15.46
CA GLU A 72 -14.92 -10.28 -16.85
C GLU A 72 -16.10 -9.37 -17.23
N ASP A 73 -16.95 -8.97 -16.29
CA ASP A 73 -18.15 -8.17 -16.54
C ASP A 73 -17.85 -6.68 -16.71
N HIS A 74 -16.63 -6.23 -16.38
CA HIS A 74 -16.25 -4.82 -16.36
C HIS A 74 -14.98 -4.50 -17.15
N GLN A 75 -14.31 -5.49 -17.72
CA GLN A 75 -13.20 -5.25 -18.61
C GLN A 75 -13.72 -4.82 -19.99
N PRO A 76 -13.21 -3.71 -20.56
CA PRO A 76 -13.48 -3.38 -21.95
C PRO A 76 -13.03 -4.57 -22.81
N LYS A 77 -13.94 -5.13 -23.61
CA LYS A 77 -13.59 -6.10 -24.64
C LYS A 77 -12.85 -5.35 -25.74
N VAL A 78 -11.53 -5.24 -25.61
CA VAL A 78 -10.68 -4.60 -26.61
C VAL A 78 -10.52 -5.59 -27.77
N ASP A 79 -10.99 -5.22 -28.95
CA ASP A 79 -10.74 -6.01 -30.17
C ASP A 79 -9.23 -6.03 -30.44
N ALA A 80 -8.68 -7.21 -30.77
CA ALA A 80 -7.28 -7.38 -31.12
C ALA A 80 -6.89 -6.50 -32.33
N ASN A 81 -7.86 -6.18 -33.20
CA ASN A 81 -7.67 -5.27 -34.35
C ASN A 81 -7.90 -3.79 -34.01
N SER A 82 -8.29 -3.46 -32.77
CA SER A 82 -8.45 -2.07 -32.30
C SER A 82 -7.14 -1.48 -31.76
N PHE A 83 -6.08 -2.28 -31.67
CA PHE A 83 -4.76 -1.79 -31.32
C PHE A 83 -4.11 -1.16 -32.56
N PRO A 84 -3.61 0.08 -32.47
CA PRO A 84 -2.89 0.69 -33.57
C PRO A 84 -1.63 -0.13 -33.90
N ASP A 85 -1.36 -0.32 -35.19
CA ASP A 85 -0.14 -0.98 -35.63
C ASP A 85 1.09 -0.26 -35.09
N VAL A 86 1.98 -1.02 -34.46
CA VAL A 86 3.24 -0.48 -33.93
C VAL A 86 4.09 0.02 -35.09
N GLU A 87 4.50 1.29 -35.01
CA GLU A 87 5.36 1.94 -35.98
C GLU A 87 6.70 1.18 -36.14
N PRO A 88 7.31 1.21 -37.35
CA PRO A 88 8.48 0.39 -37.66
C PRO A 88 9.70 0.66 -36.76
N GLU A 89 9.84 1.86 -36.22
CA GLU A 89 10.93 2.23 -35.31
C GLU A 89 10.85 1.47 -33.96
N PHE A 90 9.64 1.28 -33.43
CA PHE A 90 9.43 0.57 -32.17
C PHE A 90 9.60 -0.94 -32.33
N LYS A 91 9.22 -1.50 -33.49
CA LYS A 91 9.49 -2.90 -33.82
C LYS A 91 10.99 -3.22 -33.81
N GLN A 92 11.84 -2.30 -34.25
CA GLN A 92 13.29 -2.49 -34.22
C GLN A 92 13.84 -2.46 -32.79
N GLN A 93 13.30 -1.60 -31.92
CA GLN A 93 13.70 -1.54 -30.51
C GLN A 93 13.31 -2.80 -29.74
N GLU A 94 12.14 -3.39 -30.01
CA GLU A 94 11.74 -4.66 -29.40
C GLU A 94 12.66 -5.81 -29.83
N ASN A 95 13.02 -5.88 -31.12
CA ASN A 95 13.98 -6.88 -31.61
C ASN A 95 15.37 -6.74 -30.96
N MET A 96 15.85 -5.52 -30.72
CA MET A 96 17.12 -5.30 -30.00
C MET A 96 17.03 -5.71 -28.53
N LYS A 97 15.90 -5.44 -27.86
CA LYS A 97 15.67 -5.87 -26.48
C LYS A 97 15.56 -7.39 -26.36
N GLU A 98 14.94 -8.05 -27.34
CA GLU A 98 14.86 -9.52 -27.40
C GLU A 98 16.24 -10.14 -27.60
N PHE A 99 17.11 -9.52 -28.39
CA PHE A 99 18.50 -9.92 -28.54
C PHE A 99 19.29 -9.83 -27.22
N ASP A 100 19.16 -8.74 -26.47
CA ASP A 100 19.80 -8.58 -25.16
C ASP A 100 19.29 -9.62 -24.14
N GLN A 101 18.00 -9.96 -24.20
CA GLN A 101 17.41 -10.98 -23.33
C GLN A 101 17.88 -12.40 -23.69
N ALA A 102 18.17 -12.67 -24.97
CA ALA A 102 18.71 -13.94 -25.43
C ALA A 102 20.16 -14.20 -24.97
N VAL A 103 20.93 -13.16 -24.61
CA VAL A 103 22.27 -13.31 -24.01
C VAL A 103 22.20 -13.82 -22.56
N LEU A 104 21.09 -13.58 -21.87
CA LEU A 104 20.83 -14.04 -20.50
C LEU A 104 20.04 -15.37 -20.48
N GLN A 105 20.34 -16.31 -21.38
CA GLN A 105 19.74 -17.64 -21.32
C GLN A 105 20.05 -18.32 -19.97
N PRO A 106 19.06 -18.55 -19.09
CA PRO A 106 19.29 -19.08 -17.76
C PRO A 106 19.83 -20.52 -17.76
N GLY A 107 19.83 -21.20 -18.90
CA GLY A 107 20.40 -22.54 -19.06
C GLY A 107 21.89 -22.56 -19.44
N VAL A 108 22.40 -21.49 -20.07
CA VAL A 108 23.76 -21.45 -20.62
C VAL A 108 24.74 -20.85 -19.62
N ASN A 109 24.30 -19.84 -18.86
CA ASN A 109 25.18 -19.06 -17.98
C ASN A 109 25.17 -19.53 -16.51
N LYS A 110 24.53 -20.66 -16.21
CA LYS A 110 24.58 -21.23 -14.85
C LYS A 110 25.97 -21.84 -14.61
N PRO A 111 26.66 -21.49 -13.51
CA PRO A 111 27.84 -22.24 -13.11
C PRO A 111 27.42 -23.70 -12.86
N LYS A 112 28.17 -24.64 -13.43
CA LYS A 112 28.00 -26.07 -13.15
C LYS A 112 28.49 -26.30 -11.72
N ILE A 113 27.56 -26.45 -10.78
CA ILE A 113 27.89 -26.72 -9.39
C ILE A 113 28.11 -28.24 -9.27
N ASP A 114 29.32 -28.65 -8.87
CA ASP A 114 29.61 -30.06 -8.58
C ASP A 114 28.91 -30.45 -7.28
N ALA A 115 28.09 -31.51 -7.33
CA ALA A 115 27.39 -32.04 -6.16
C ALA A 115 28.36 -32.49 -5.06
N ASN A 116 29.61 -32.82 -5.41
CA ASN A 116 30.65 -33.21 -4.46
C ASN A 116 31.46 -32.02 -3.92
N SER A 117 31.21 -30.80 -4.40
CA SER A 117 31.82 -29.57 -3.88
C SER A 117 31.13 -29.07 -2.61
N PHE A 118 29.98 -29.65 -2.25
CA PHE A 118 29.30 -29.33 -1.00
C PHE A 118 29.93 -30.14 0.13
N PRO A 119 30.26 -29.51 1.28
CA PRO A 119 30.73 -30.25 2.44
C PRO A 119 29.64 -31.21 2.91
N ASP A 120 30.04 -32.43 3.24
CA ASP A 120 29.15 -33.41 3.86
C ASP A 120 28.55 -32.81 5.14
N ILE A 121 27.24 -33.01 5.32
CA ILE A 121 26.50 -32.57 6.50
C ILE A 121 27.16 -33.16 7.75
N GLU A 122 27.48 -32.29 8.72
CA GLU A 122 28.09 -32.69 10.00
C GLU A 122 27.30 -33.85 10.65
N PRO A 123 27.98 -34.79 11.33
CA PRO A 123 27.33 -35.97 11.90
C PRO A 123 26.17 -35.63 12.86
N GLU A 124 26.26 -34.49 13.56
CA GLU A 124 25.21 -34.03 14.46
C GLU A 124 23.88 -33.72 13.75
N ALA A 125 23.94 -33.10 12.56
CA ALA A 125 22.74 -32.74 11.81
C ALA A 125 22.05 -33.98 11.21
N LYS A 126 22.82 -34.98 10.78
CA LYS A 126 22.30 -36.26 10.30
C LYS A 126 21.57 -37.04 11.39
N GLU A 127 22.11 -37.05 12.61
CA GLU A 127 21.45 -37.67 13.75
C GLU A 127 20.14 -36.96 14.14
N ARG A 128 20.10 -35.63 14.03
CA ARG A 128 18.91 -34.84 14.33
C ARG A 128 17.77 -35.15 13.35
N GLU A 129 18.08 -35.27 12.06
CA GLU A 129 17.10 -35.64 11.03
C GLU A 129 16.55 -37.06 11.24
N ALA A 130 17.43 -38.03 11.52
CA ALA A 130 17.03 -39.41 11.81
C ALA A 130 16.12 -39.52 13.06
N LYS A 131 16.38 -38.74 14.10
CA LYS A 131 15.51 -38.67 15.30
C LYS A 131 14.13 -38.12 14.97
N LEU A 132 14.06 -37.08 14.15
CA LEU A 132 12.81 -36.45 13.73
C LEU A 132 11.97 -37.38 12.83
N GLU A 133 12.63 -38.16 11.97
CA GLU A 133 11.98 -39.18 11.15
C GLU A 133 11.46 -40.36 11.98
N ALA A 134 12.21 -40.82 12.99
CA ALA A 134 11.74 -41.83 13.92
C ALA A 134 10.53 -41.35 14.75
N GLU A 135 10.48 -40.08 15.13
CA GLU A 135 9.32 -39.50 15.82
C GLU A 135 8.09 -39.40 14.90
N ARG A 136 8.28 -38.99 13.63
CA ARG A 136 7.20 -39.00 12.62
C ARG A 136 6.67 -40.40 12.37
N ALA A 137 7.52 -41.42 12.34
CA ALA A 137 7.12 -42.81 12.15
C ALA A 137 6.30 -43.34 13.34
N LYS A 138 6.66 -42.96 14.58
CA LYS A 138 5.88 -43.30 15.78
C LYS A 138 4.50 -42.64 15.77
N LYS A 139 4.43 -41.34 15.47
CA LYS A 139 3.17 -40.59 15.36
C LYS A 139 2.23 -41.07 14.24
N LYS A 140 2.75 -41.79 13.23
CA LYS A 140 1.93 -42.34 12.13
C LYS A 140 1.25 -43.67 12.50
N ASN A 141 1.74 -44.35 13.53
CA ASN A 141 1.25 -45.66 13.96
C ASN A 141 0.39 -45.62 15.25
N ASP A 142 0.15 -44.42 15.80
CA ASP A 142 -0.83 -44.12 16.84
C ASP A 142 -2.08 -43.46 16.21
#